data_AF-A0A4R4W3C4-F1
#
_entry.id   AF-A0A4R4W3C4-F1
#
_cell.length_a   1.000
_cell.length_b   1.000
_cell.length_c   1.000
_cell.angle_alpha   90.00
_cell.angle_beta   90.00
_cell.angle_gamma   90.00
#
_symmetry.space_group_name_H-M   'P 1'
#
loop_
_entity.id
_entity.type
_entity.pdbx_description
1 polymer ?
#
loop_
_entity_poly.entity_id
_entity_poly.type
_entity_poly.pdbx_seq_one_letter_code
_entity_poly.pdbx_strand_id
1 'polypeptide(L)'
;PTLPPEETQIHRFDVSKPGPPAYVASGKVAGRLLNQYSLSEHEGHLRVATTHGSRDGESSSSTVHVLDAATMGRKGEVGGLGKGERIYSVRFIGPVGYAVTFKRVDPLYTLDLRDPAAPKVTGELKITGYSAYLHPAGDGRLIGIGQEADEEGRTQGTQVSLFDVSDPAAPRRLSQLFQKDSGSEAEWDPHAFLYWPRTGLAVIPLTSAGESGALALKIDDSGVSKLGMIKHPAQRQEGERSYQPGIQRSVVVGDSLWTVSGQGVQVNDAATLAEQAWIPAD
;
A
#
# COMPACT_ATOMS: atom_id res chain seq x y z
N PRO A 1 27.07 5.82 27.84
CA PRO A 1 25.81 5.04 27.80
C PRO A 1 25.61 4.43 26.41
N THR A 2 25.52 3.10 26.31
CA THR A 2 25.06 2.42 25.10
C THR A 2 23.58 2.73 24.92
N LEU A 3 23.18 3.11 23.70
CA LEU A 3 21.76 3.24 23.39
C LEU A 3 21.10 1.85 23.50
N PRO A 4 19.90 1.74 24.09
CA PRO A 4 19.17 0.48 24.07
C PRO A 4 18.90 0.05 22.62
N PRO A 5 18.87 -1.26 22.34
CA PRO A 5 18.56 -1.76 21.01
C PRO A 5 17.17 -1.29 20.58
N GLU A 6 17.02 -1.03 19.28
CA GLU A 6 15.75 -0.62 18.70
C GLU A 6 14.79 -1.82 18.66
N GLU A 7 13.68 -1.74 19.40
CA GLU A 7 12.71 -2.81 19.53
C GLU A 7 11.27 -2.28 19.47
N THR A 8 10.35 -3.15 19.05
CA THR A 8 8.90 -2.95 19.11
C THR A 8 8.33 -3.89 20.18
N GLN A 9 7.62 -3.32 21.16
CA GLN A 9 6.85 -4.07 22.13
C GLN A 9 5.41 -4.21 21.64
N ILE A 10 4.88 -5.43 21.70
CA ILE A 10 3.56 -5.78 21.17
C ILE A 10 2.72 -6.30 22.33
N HIS A 11 1.50 -5.77 22.46
CA HIS A 11 0.56 -6.15 23.51
C HIS A 11 -0.75 -6.60 22.86
N ARG A 12 -1.27 -7.78 23.24
CA ARG A 12 -2.55 -8.30 22.78
C ARG A 12 -3.61 -8.11 23.86
N PHE A 13 -4.77 -7.62 23.44
CA PHE A 13 -5.97 -7.51 24.25
C PHE A 13 -7.13 -8.25 23.57
N ASP A 14 -7.92 -8.98 24.34
CA ASP A 14 -9.17 -9.60 23.91
C ASP A 14 -10.32 -8.60 24.09
N VAL A 15 -11.02 -8.33 22.98
CA VAL A 15 -12.16 -7.41 22.88
C VAL A 15 -13.46 -8.13 22.46
N SER A 16 -13.48 -9.46 22.54
CA SER A 16 -14.62 -10.30 22.12
C SER A 16 -15.83 -10.20 23.05
N LYS A 17 -15.63 -9.73 24.29
CA LYS A 17 -16.68 -9.57 25.30
C LYS A 17 -16.91 -8.08 25.60
N PRO A 18 -18.16 -7.65 25.91
CA PRO A 18 -18.42 -6.31 26.40
C PRO A 18 -17.64 -6.00 27.68
N GLY A 19 -17.20 -4.74 27.83
CA GLY A 19 -16.43 -4.27 28.99
C GLY A 19 -14.99 -3.90 28.63
N PRO A 20 -14.12 -3.70 29.64
CA PRO A 20 -12.71 -3.38 29.42
C PRO A 20 -11.99 -4.51 28.65
N PRO A 21 -11.11 -4.19 27.69
CA PRO A 21 -10.30 -5.20 27.00
C PRO A 21 -9.47 -6.04 27.99
N ALA A 22 -9.51 -7.36 27.86
CA ALA A 22 -8.75 -8.26 28.71
C ALA A 22 -7.33 -8.42 28.16
N TYR A 23 -6.31 -8.16 28.98
CA TYR A 23 -4.92 -8.39 28.58
C TYR A 23 -4.65 -9.90 28.36
N VAL A 24 -4.01 -10.24 27.25
CA VAL A 24 -3.71 -11.64 26.86
C VAL A 24 -2.23 -11.95 27.04
N ALA A 25 -1.37 -11.26 26.28
CA ALA A 25 0.06 -11.52 26.24
C ALA A 25 0.84 -10.32 25.71
N SER A 26 2.15 -10.33 25.91
CA SER A 26 3.08 -9.36 25.32
C SER A 26 4.29 -10.06 24.71
N GLY A 27 4.77 -9.51 23.60
CA GLY A 27 5.98 -9.96 22.93
C GLY A 27 6.86 -8.78 22.55
N LYS A 28 8.06 -9.11 22.09
CA LYS A 28 9.02 -8.13 21.59
C LYS A 28 9.65 -8.64 20.32
N VAL A 29 9.88 -7.74 19.38
CA VAL A 29 10.63 -7.98 18.15
C VAL A 29 11.64 -6.84 17.94
N ALA A 30 12.73 -7.12 17.24
CA ALA A 30 13.72 -6.10 16.92
C ALA A 30 13.20 -5.18 15.80
N GLY A 31 13.66 -3.93 15.79
CA GLY A 31 13.32 -2.93 14.79
C GLY A 31 11.98 -2.23 15.00
N ARG A 32 11.60 -1.41 14.03
CA ARG A 32 10.37 -0.60 14.02
C ARG A 32 9.39 -1.08 12.95
N LEU A 33 8.10 -1.00 13.26
CA LEU A 33 7.03 -1.19 12.28
C LEU A 33 7.02 -0.02 11.28
N LEU A 34 6.58 -0.30 10.04
CA LEU A 34 6.29 0.75 9.06
C LEU A 34 4.92 1.37 9.35
N ASN A 35 3.87 0.55 9.33
CA ASN A 35 2.47 0.98 9.51
C ASN A 35 1.59 -0.22 9.91
N GLN A 36 0.26 -0.08 9.86
CA GLN A 36 -0.68 -1.14 10.23
C GLN A 36 -0.54 -2.43 9.41
N TYR A 37 -0.05 -2.35 8.17
CA TYR A 37 0.13 -3.52 7.31
C TYR A 37 1.39 -4.32 7.65
N SER A 38 2.25 -3.78 8.51
CA SER A 38 3.38 -4.52 9.10
C SER A 38 2.94 -5.60 10.08
N LEU A 39 1.65 -5.68 10.44
CA LEU A 39 1.10 -6.70 11.33
C LEU A 39 0.03 -7.52 10.62
N SER A 40 0.05 -8.84 10.81
CA SER A 40 -1.01 -9.72 10.34
C SER A 40 -1.12 -10.99 11.17
N GLU A 41 -2.31 -11.32 11.65
CA GLU A 41 -2.60 -12.61 12.29
C GLU A 41 -3.13 -13.61 11.24
N HIS A 42 -2.58 -14.82 11.21
CA HIS A 42 -3.02 -15.91 10.34
C HIS A 42 -2.80 -17.25 11.01
N GLU A 43 -3.84 -18.08 11.06
CA GLU A 43 -3.80 -19.44 11.64
C GLU A 43 -3.15 -19.48 13.04
N GLY A 44 -3.50 -18.52 13.91
CA GLY A 44 -2.97 -18.46 15.28
C GLY A 44 -1.55 -17.91 15.40
N HIS A 45 -0.99 -17.33 14.32
CA HIS A 45 0.35 -16.74 14.31
C HIS A 45 0.30 -15.25 13.96
N LEU A 46 0.94 -14.43 14.78
CA LEU A 46 1.15 -13.01 14.48
C LEU A 46 2.43 -12.84 13.67
N ARG A 47 2.31 -12.28 12.48
CA ARG A 47 3.42 -11.94 11.58
C ARG A 47 3.71 -10.46 11.70
N VAL A 48 4.99 -10.12 11.83
CA VAL A 48 5.44 -8.77 12.16
C VAL A 48 6.62 -8.39 11.27
N ALA A 49 6.43 -7.42 10.39
CA ALA A 49 7.49 -6.88 9.55
C ALA A 49 8.11 -5.63 10.19
N THR A 50 9.42 -5.65 10.39
CA THR A 50 10.17 -4.53 10.97
C THR A 50 11.37 -4.17 10.12
N THR A 51 11.81 -2.92 10.23
CA THR A 51 13.13 -2.48 9.79
C THR A 51 13.96 -2.13 11.03
N HIS A 52 15.16 -2.69 11.13
CA HIS A 52 16.15 -2.26 12.10
C HIS A 52 17.03 -1.18 11.45
N GLY A 53 16.90 0.05 11.90
CA GLY A 53 17.72 1.16 11.39
C GLY A 53 19.16 1.08 11.87
N SER A 54 20.07 1.73 11.14
CA SER A 54 21.44 1.99 11.58
C SER A 54 21.78 3.46 11.45
N ARG A 55 22.69 3.95 12.30
CA ARG A 55 23.15 5.36 12.26
C ARG A 55 23.83 5.74 10.94
N ASP A 56 24.45 4.78 10.28
CA ASP A 56 25.10 4.94 8.98
C ASP A 56 24.16 4.62 7.79
N GLY A 57 22.96 4.10 8.04
CA GLY A 57 22.02 3.63 7.02
C GLY A 57 22.47 2.38 6.24
N GLU A 58 23.75 2.02 6.26
CA GLU A 58 24.33 0.91 5.48
C GLU A 58 24.07 -0.45 6.11
N SER A 59 23.97 -0.51 7.44
CA SER A 59 23.61 -1.73 8.18
C SER A 59 22.11 -1.89 8.45
N SER A 60 21.27 -1.05 7.83
CA SER A 60 19.81 -1.20 7.86
C SER A 60 19.42 -2.56 7.27
N SER A 61 18.49 -3.26 7.90
CA SER A 61 17.91 -4.48 7.33
C SER A 61 16.51 -4.70 7.85
N SER A 62 15.71 -5.38 7.05
CA SER A 62 14.33 -5.67 7.41
C SER A 62 14.11 -7.15 7.66
N THR A 63 13.20 -7.45 8.58
CA THR A 63 12.91 -8.79 9.07
C THR A 63 11.40 -8.98 9.18
N VAL A 64 10.92 -10.16 8.80
CA VAL A 64 9.57 -10.62 9.13
C VAL A 64 9.69 -11.66 10.23
N HIS A 65 9.17 -11.33 11.41
CA HIS A 65 9.08 -12.22 12.55
C HIS A 65 7.72 -12.93 12.58
N VAL A 66 7.69 -14.15 13.10
CA VAL A 66 6.46 -14.90 13.35
C VAL A 66 6.40 -15.23 14.84
N LEU A 67 5.33 -14.80 15.50
CA LEU A 67 5.03 -15.04 16.90
C LEU A 67 3.79 -15.92 17.04
N ASP A 68 3.74 -16.71 18.09
CA ASP A 68 2.53 -17.36 18.57
C ASP A 68 1.51 -16.29 18.99
N ALA A 69 0.31 -16.30 18.44
CA ALA A 69 -0.60 -15.19 18.68
C ALA A 69 -1.20 -15.21 20.11
N ALA A 70 -1.28 -16.37 20.77
CA ALA A 70 -1.83 -16.51 22.12
C ALA A 70 -0.80 -16.15 23.20
N THR A 71 0.45 -16.52 23.00
CA THR A 71 1.52 -16.34 24.00
C THR A 71 2.49 -15.21 23.66
N MET A 72 2.47 -14.70 22.43
CA MET A 72 3.45 -13.76 21.86
C MET A 72 4.90 -14.32 21.86
N GLY A 73 5.06 -15.63 22.02
CA GLY A 73 6.36 -16.31 21.93
C GLY A 73 6.84 -16.42 20.50
N ARG A 74 8.13 -16.16 20.25
CA ARG A 74 8.72 -16.25 18.91
C ARG A 74 8.69 -17.68 18.37
N LYS A 75 8.29 -17.84 17.12
CA LYS A 75 8.26 -19.11 16.36
C LYS A 75 9.36 -19.17 15.31
N GLY A 76 9.51 -18.11 14.52
CA GLY A 76 10.48 -18.04 13.44
C GLY A 76 10.70 -16.60 12.99
N GLU A 77 11.66 -16.40 12.09
CA GLU A 77 11.84 -15.13 11.39
C GLU A 77 12.59 -15.31 10.07
N VAL A 78 12.37 -14.41 9.13
CA VAL A 78 13.15 -14.29 7.89
C VAL A 78 13.69 -12.86 7.81
N GLY A 79 15.01 -12.73 7.89
CA GLY A 79 15.72 -11.45 7.88
C GLY A 79 16.47 -11.18 6.59
N GLY A 80 17.22 -10.08 6.56
CA GLY A 80 18.09 -9.72 5.44
C GLY A 80 17.36 -9.18 4.21
N LEU A 81 16.09 -8.77 4.37
CA LEU A 81 15.31 -8.10 3.34
C LEU A 81 15.84 -6.68 3.14
N GLY A 82 16.19 -6.32 1.90
CA GLY A 82 16.67 -4.97 1.56
C GLY A 82 17.86 -4.52 2.41
N LYS A 83 19.01 -5.21 2.31
CA LYS A 83 20.22 -4.81 3.05
C LYS A 83 20.65 -3.39 2.66
N GLY A 84 20.80 -2.51 3.65
CA GLY A 84 21.06 -1.09 3.47
C GLY A 84 19.82 -0.27 3.08
N GLU A 85 18.63 -0.86 3.17
CA GLU A 85 17.34 -0.28 2.79
C GLU A 85 16.32 -0.43 3.94
N ARG A 86 15.13 0.17 3.76
CA ARG A 86 13.99 0.05 4.67
C ARG A 86 12.76 -0.47 3.93
N ILE A 87 11.83 -1.07 4.66
CA ILE A 87 10.52 -1.40 4.10
C ILE A 87 9.79 -0.10 3.73
N TYR A 88 9.26 -0.06 2.51
CA TYR A 88 8.35 0.98 2.01
C TYR A 88 6.91 0.50 1.95
N SER A 89 6.69 -0.80 1.74
CA SER A 89 5.37 -1.40 1.83
C SER A 89 5.48 -2.86 2.20
N VAL A 90 4.45 -3.35 2.88
CA VAL A 90 4.32 -4.75 3.24
C VAL A 90 2.86 -5.15 3.20
N ARG A 91 2.59 -6.38 2.76
CA ARG A 91 1.25 -6.96 2.76
C ARG A 91 1.36 -8.44 3.06
N PHE A 92 0.39 -8.96 3.83
CA PHE A 92 0.26 -10.39 4.06
C PHE A 92 -1.05 -10.88 3.44
N ILE A 93 -1.00 -11.94 2.64
CA ILE A 93 -2.16 -12.52 1.94
C ILE A 93 -2.11 -14.04 2.12
N GLY A 94 -3.07 -14.58 2.87
CA GLY A 94 -3.05 -16.00 3.25
C GLY A 94 -1.70 -16.36 3.88
N PRO A 95 -0.99 -17.39 3.39
CA PRO A 95 0.30 -17.81 3.94
C PRO A 95 1.51 -17.09 3.32
N VAL A 96 1.31 -16.08 2.46
CA VAL A 96 2.40 -15.37 1.76
C VAL A 96 2.56 -13.96 2.32
N GLY A 97 3.82 -13.55 2.51
CA GLY A 97 4.19 -12.16 2.78
C GLY A 97 4.77 -11.49 1.55
N TYR A 98 4.48 -10.20 1.36
CA TYR A 98 5.02 -9.35 0.31
C TYR A 98 5.70 -8.17 0.99
N ALA A 99 6.95 -7.91 0.68
CA ALA A 99 7.69 -6.78 1.24
C ALA A 99 8.44 -6.04 0.13
N VAL A 100 8.42 -4.73 0.21
CA VAL A 100 8.94 -3.80 -0.79
C VAL A 100 9.96 -2.95 -0.05
N THR A 101 11.21 -2.92 -0.52
CA THR A 101 12.32 -2.18 0.11
C THR A 101 12.97 -1.25 -0.88
N PHE A 102 13.31 -0.02 -0.48
CA PHE A 102 13.78 0.94 -1.46
C PHE A 102 14.97 1.77 -0.98
N LYS A 103 16.00 1.82 -1.83
CA LYS A 103 17.04 2.86 -1.82
C LYS A 103 17.23 3.50 -3.20
N ARG A 104 17.17 2.70 -4.28
CA ARG A 104 17.23 3.15 -5.71
C ARG A 104 16.42 2.27 -6.65
N VAL A 105 16.50 0.95 -6.46
CA VAL A 105 15.73 -0.09 -7.16
C VAL A 105 15.01 -0.89 -6.08
N ASP A 106 13.74 -1.19 -6.29
CA ASP A 106 12.93 -1.90 -5.31
C ASP A 106 12.74 -3.37 -5.69
N PRO A 107 13.26 -4.30 -4.89
CA PRO A 107 12.77 -5.66 -4.92
C PRO A 107 11.40 -5.78 -4.22
N LEU A 108 10.39 -6.16 -4.99
CA LEU A 108 9.22 -6.84 -4.40
C LEU A 108 9.65 -8.26 -3.98
N TYR A 109 9.87 -8.45 -2.69
CA TYR A 109 10.09 -9.76 -2.08
C TYR A 109 8.79 -10.50 -1.86
N THR A 110 8.82 -11.81 -2.11
CA THR A 110 7.77 -12.75 -1.72
C THR A 110 8.32 -13.72 -0.68
N LEU A 111 7.54 -13.94 0.36
CA LEU A 111 7.92 -14.70 1.55
C LEU A 111 6.93 -15.85 1.75
N ASP A 112 7.45 -17.07 1.87
CA ASP A 112 6.68 -18.24 2.29
C ASP A 112 6.64 -18.30 3.81
N LEU A 113 5.43 -18.17 4.36
CA LEU A 113 5.16 -18.16 5.80
C LEU A 113 4.24 -19.33 6.20
N ARG A 114 4.12 -20.37 5.36
CA ARG A 114 3.32 -21.58 5.65
C ARG A 114 3.84 -22.37 6.85
N ASP A 115 5.15 -22.40 7.02
CA ASP A 115 5.79 -22.96 8.21
C ASP A 115 6.22 -21.80 9.13
N PRO A 116 5.48 -21.53 10.23
CA PRO A 116 5.81 -20.47 11.17
C PRO A 116 7.19 -20.58 11.81
N ALA A 117 7.76 -21.79 11.87
CA ALA A 117 9.07 -22.04 12.46
C ALA A 117 10.22 -21.84 11.44
N ALA A 118 9.92 -21.89 10.15
CA ALA A 118 10.89 -21.78 9.07
C ALA A 118 10.41 -20.85 7.92
N PRO A 119 10.06 -19.58 8.20
CA PRO A 119 9.74 -18.62 7.15
C PRO A 119 10.95 -18.38 6.25
N LYS A 120 10.72 -18.14 4.95
CA LYS A 120 11.79 -17.97 3.96
C LYS A 120 11.41 -17.03 2.83
N VAL A 121 12.40 -16.41 2.22
CA VAL A 121 12.24 -15.69 0.94
C VAL A 121 12.08 -16.74 -0.17
N THR A 122 11.05 -16.59 -1.01
CA THR A 122 10.82 -17.49 -2.15
C THR A 122 11.05 -16.84 -3.50
N GLY A 123 10.90 -15.53 -3.60
CA GLY A 123 11.07 -14.80 -4.84
C GLY A 123 11.44 -13.34 -4.61
N GLU A 124 11.96 -12.73 -5.65
CA GLU A 124 12.40 -11.34 -5.68
C GLU A 124 12.16 -10.79 -7.10
N LEU A 125 11.38 -9.72 -7.20
CA LEU A 125 11.15 -9.02 -8.46
C LEU A 125 11.73 -7.61 -8.36
N LYS A 126 12.85 -7.36 -9.04
CA LYS A 126 13.47 -6.04 -9.11
C LYS A 126 12.79 -5.18 -10.18
N ILE A 127 12.30 -4.02 -9.76
CA ILE A 127 11.73 -2.98 -10.64
C ILE A 127 12.27 -1.61 -10.26
N THR A 128 12.25 -0.69 -11.22
CA THR A 128 12.47 0.73 -10.94
C THR A 128 11.27 1.31 -10.18
N GLY A 129 11.53 2.41 -9.46
CA GLY A 129 10.54 2.97 -8.54
C GLY A 129 10.26 2.05 -7.36
N TYR A 130 9.17 2.34 -6.65
CA TYR A 130 8.69 1.55 -5.51
C TYR A 130 7.17 1.51 -5.46
N SER A 131 6.61 0.56 -4.70
CA SER A 131 5.19 0.54 -4.32
C SER A 131 5.07 0.99 -2.86
N ALA A 132 4.48 2.16 -2.62
CA ALA A 132 4.19 2.66 -1.28
C ALA A 132 2.99 1.94 -0.64
N TYR A 133 2.06 1.47 -1.49
CA TYR A 133 0.88 0.74 -1.08
C TYR A 133 0.67 -0.50 -1.96
N LEU A 134 0.34 -1.61 -1.33
CA LEU A 134 0.04 -2.89 -1.97
C LEU A 134 -1.40 -3.31 -1.67
N HIS A 135 -2.17 -3.58 -2.72
CA HIS A 135 -3.56 -3.97 -2.65
C HIS A 135 -3.78 -5.37 -3.24
N PRO A 136 -4.29 -6.35 -2.46
CA PRO A 136 -4.69 -7.64 -2.99
C PRO A 136 -5.82 -7.49 -4.01
N ALA A 137 -5.64 -7.99 -5.24
CA ALA A 137 -6.63 -7.85 -6.30
C ALA A 137 -7.38 -9.17 -6.64
N GLY A 138 -7.18 -10.23 -5.85
CA GLY A 138 -7.76 -11.55 -6.08
C GLY A 138 -6.94 -12.39 -7.07
N ASP A 139 -7.19 -13.70 -7.15
CA ASP A 139 -6.65 -14.61 -8.17
C ASP A 139 -5.12 -14.53 -8.41
N GLY A 140 -4.35 -14.38 -7.32
CA GLY A 140 -2.90 -14.24 -7.42
C GLY A 140 -2.46 -12.93 -8.07
N ARG A 141 -3.28 -11.87 -7.97
CA ARG A 141 -2.96 -10.52 -8.43
C ARG A 141 -2.69 -9.58 -7.26
N LEU A 142 -1.76 -8.67 -7.49
CA LEU A 142 -1.40 -7.60 -6.55
C LEU A 142 -1.31 -6.28 -7.31
N ILE A 143 -1.95 -5.24 -6.81
CA ILE A 143 -1.83 -3.88 -7.33
C ILE A 143 -0.85 -3.12 -6.44
N GLY A 144 0.18 -2.51 -7.05
CA GLY A 144 1.10 -1.60 -6.37
C GLY A 144 0.85 -0.16 -6.78
N ILE A 145 0.75 0.73 -5.81
CA ILE A 145 0.68 2.18 -6.00
C ILE A 145 1.90 2.81 -5.34
N GLY A 146 2.61 3.68 -6.06
CA GLY A 146 3.81 4.32 -5.57
C GLY A 146 4.39 5.27 -6.60
N GLN A 147 5.72 5.36 -6.66
CA GLN A 147 6.43 6.26 -7.56
C GLN A 147 7.34 5.47 -8.49
N GLU A 148 7.38 5.86 -9.76
CA GLU A 148 8.47 5.48 -10.67
C GLU A 148 9.72 6.28 -10.31
N ALA A 149 10.91 5.71 -10.50
CA ALA A 149 12.18 6.39 -10.23
C ALA A 149 13.24 6.05 -11.28
N ASP A 150 14.17 6.97 -11.52
CA ASP A 150 15.36 6.67 -12.33
C ASP A 150 16.39 5.83 -11.58
N GLU A 151 17.48 5.45 -12.27
CA GLU A 151 18.57 4.63 -11.72
C GLU A 151 19.29 5.29 -10.53
N GLU A 152 19.18 6.62 -10.40
CA GLU A 152 19.68 7.35 -9.23
C GLU A 152 18.69 7.35 -8.05
N GLY A 153 17.50 6.79 -8.22
CA GLY A 153 16.43 6.73 -7.22
C GLY A 153 15.59 8.01 -7.13
N ARG A 154 15.68 8.92 -8.12
CA ARG A 154 14.88 10.15 -8.14
C ARG A 154 13.48 9.83 -8.66
N THR A 155 12.47 10.14 -7.84
CA THR A 155 11.06 9.91 -8.19
C THR A 155 10.63 10.78 -9.37
N GLN A 156 9.93 10.18 -10.33
CA GLN A 156 9.51 10.82 -11.57
C GLN A 156 7.99 11.00 -11.69
N GLY A 157 7.21 10.40 -10.79
CA GLY A 157 5.76 10.51 -10.76
C GLY A 157 5.04 9.21 -10.36
N THR A 158 3.74 9.31 -10.12
CA THR A 158 2.91 8.20 -9.67
C THR A 158 2.94 7.04 -10.66
N GLN A 159 3.07 5.83 -10.14
CA GLN A 159 2.90 4.59 -10.89
C GLN A 159 1.82 3.70 -10.28
N VAL A 160 1.16 2.94 -11.15
CA VAL A 160 0.23 1.87 -10.81
C VAL A 160 0.69 0.62 -11.53
N SER A 161 1.11 -0.38 -10.77
CA SER A 161 1.59 -1.66 -11.30
C SER A 161 0.61 -2.78 -10.99
N LEU A 162 0.36 -3.65 -11.96
CA LEU A 162 -0.32 -4.92 -11.75
C LEU A 162 0.72 -6.04 -11.75
N PHE A 163 0.74 -6.85 -10.71
CA PHE A 163 1.63 -7.99 -10.56
C PHE A 163 0.86 -9.31 -10.59
N ASP A 164 1.48 -10.32 -11.18
CA ASP A 164 1.13 -11.72 -10.99
C ASP A 164 2.04 -12.30 -9.91
N VAL A 165 1.39 -12.75 -8.85
CA VAL A 165 1.98 -13.33 -7.64
C VAL A 165 1.33 -14.69 -7.33
N SER A 166 0.71 -15.32 -8.33
CA SER A 166 0.10 -16.65 -8.21
C SER A 166 1.13 -17.73 -7.87
N ASP A 167 2.36 -17.60 -8.37
CA ASP A 167 3.54 -18.33 -7.92
C ASP A 167 4.45 -17.40 -7.10
N PRO A 168 4.51 -17.55 -5.76
CA PRO A 168 5.41 -16.78 -4.91
C PRO A 168 6.89 -16.98 -5.22
N ALA A 169 7.30 -18.02 -5.96
CA ALA A 169 8.68 -18.18 -6.37
C ALA A 169 9.04 -17.38 -7.63
N ALA A 170 8.03 -16.95 -8.40
CA ALA A 170 8.21 -16.28 -9.69
C ALA A 170 7.27 -15.06 -9.85
N PRO A 171 7.31 -14.06 -8.95
CA PRO A 171 6.52 -12.84 -9.10
C PRO A 171 6.92 -12.07 -10.37
N ARG A 172 5.95 -11.53 -11.11
CA ARG A 172 6.19 -10.73 -12.33
C ARG A 172 5.26 -9.53 -12.43
N ARG A 173 5.74 -8.44 -13.03
CA ARG A 173 4.91 -7.27 -13.36
C ARG A 173 4.20 -7.52 -14.70
N LEU A 174 2.87 -7.51 -14.70
CA LEU A 174 2.03 -7.70 -15.88
C LEU A 174 1.87 -6.42 -16.69
N SER A 175 1.64 -5.33 -15.98
CA SER A 175 1.30 -4.05 -16.59
C SER A 175 1.70 -2.92 -15.65
N GLN A 176 1.93 -1.76 -16.24
CA GLN A 176 2.31 -0.56 -15.53
C GLN A 176 1.67 0.65 -16.22
N LEU A 177 1.08 1.52 -15.42
CA LEU A 177 0.71 2.87 -15.82
C LEU A 177 1.59 3.85 -15.04
N PHE A 178 2.22 4.78 -15.77
CA PHE A 178 3.07 5.81 -15.21
C PHE A 178 2.52 7.19 -15.57
N GLN A 179 2.36 8.05 -14.57
CA GLN A 179 1.91 9.42 -14.73
C GLN A 179 3.03 10.36 -14.25
N LYS A 180 3.75 10.94 -15.20
CA LYS A 180 4.90 11.80 -14.93
C LYS A 180 4.51 13.04 -14.10
N ASP A 181 5.44 13.48 -13.25
CA ASP A 181 5.37 14.71 -12.46
C ASP A 181 4.11 14.80 -11.58
N SER A 182 3.73 13.65 -10.99
CA SER A 182 2.51 13.52 -10.19
C SER A 182 2.72 12.76 -8.87
N GLY A 183 1.84 13.02 -7.90
CA GLY A 183 1.77 12.30 -6.62
C GLY A 183 0.35 11.84 -6.34
N SER A 184 0.22 10.81 -5.48
CA SER A 184 -1.07 10.30 -5.05
C SER A 184 -1.16 10.18 -3.53
N GLU A 185 -2.28 10.61 -2.96
CA GLU A 185 -2.59 10.39 -1.54
C GLU A 185 -2.64 8.89 -1.18
N ALA A 186 -2.96 8.03 -2.16
CA ALA A 186 -3.00 6.58 -2.00
C ALA A 186 -1.64 5.95 -1.62
N GLU A 187 -0.54 6.69 -1.75
CA GLU A 187 0.78 6.23 -1.34
C GLU A 187 0.93 6.14 0.19
N TRP A 188 0.18 6.94 0.95
CA TRP A 188 0.24 6.96 2.42
C TRP A 188 -1.13 6.85 3.11
N ASP A 189 -2.23 7.13 2.41
CA ASP A 189 -3.59 6.88 2.89
C ASP A 189 -4.28 5.80 2.04
N PRO A 190 -4.37 4.55 2.52
CA PRO A 190 -4.99 3.47 1.75
C PRO A 190 -6.49 3.67 1.51
N HIS A 191 -7.18 4.55 2.25
CA HIS A 191 -8.60 4.86 2.01
C HIS A 191 -8.82 5.78 0.80
N ALA A 192 -7.74 6.40 0.29
CA ALA A 192 -7.80 7.19 -0.93
C ALA A 192 -7.94 6.31 -2.19
N PHE A 193 -7.49 5.05 -2.13
CA PHE A 193 -7.60 4.11 -3.24
C PHE A 193 -8.92 3.34 -3.20
N LEU A 194 -9.61 3.34 -4.33
CA LEU A 194 -10.74 2.45 -4.59
C LEU A 194 -10.34 1.40 -5.62
N TYR A 195 -10.63 0.13 -5.31
CA TYR A 195 -10.66 -0.95 -6.28
C TYR A 195 -12.02 -1.64 -6.19
N TRP A 196 -12.70 -1.78 -7.32
CA TRP A 196 -13.99 -2.44 -7.45
C TRP A 196 -13.85 -3.70 -8.30
N PRO A 197 -13.62 -4.88 -7.68
CA PRO A 197 -13.27 -6.10 -8.39
C PRO A 197 -14.29 -6.52 -9.46
N ARG A 198 -15.59 -6.26 -9.21
CA ARG A 198 -16.68 -6.65 -10.11
C ARG A 198 -16.51 -6.11 -11.53
N THR A 199 -15.98 -4.91 -11.68
CA THR A 199 -15.75 -4.29 -12.99
C THR A 199 -14.27 -3.99 -13.23
N GLY A 200 -13.38 -4.29 -12.30
CA GLY A 200 -11.98 -3.89 -12.37
C GLY A 200 -11.76 -2.37 -12.33
N LEU A 201 -12.75 -1.58 -11.94
CA LEU A 201 -12.61 -0.13 -11.80
C LEU A 201 -11.68 0.18 -10.63
N ALA A 202 -10.64 0.95 -10.89
CA ALA A 202 -9.75 1.51 -9.88
C ALA A 202 -9.78 3.04 -9.95
N VAL A 203 -9.79 3.71 -8.80
CA VAL A 203 -9.79 5.18 -8.73
C VAL A 203 -8.71 5.62 -7.76
N ILE A 204 -7.83 6.50 -8.24
CA ILE A 204 -6.64 6.96 -7.52
C ILE A 204 -6.60 8.49 -7.58
N PRO A 205 -6.62 9.18 -6.43
CA PRO A 205 -6.33 10.61 -6.37
C PRO A 205 -4.98 10.92 -7.00
N LEU A 206 -4.94 11.93 -7.86
CA LEU A 206 -3.74 12.34 -8.55
C LEU A 206 -3.59 13.85 -8.45
N THR A 207 -2.40 14.31 -8.09
CA THR A 207 -2.03 15.73 -8.05
C THR A 207 -0.74 15.96 -8.81
N SER A 208 -0.71 17.00 -9.63
CA SER A 208 0.46 17.52 -10.34
C SER A 208 0.48 19.05 -10.28
N ALA A 209 1.52 19.70 -10.80
CA ALA A 209 1.75 21.15 -10.70
C ALA A 209 0.61 22.04 -11.27
N GLY A 210 -0.32 21.49 -12.05
CA GLY A 210 -1.46 22.24 -12.60
C GLY A 210 -2.75 21.43 -12.78
N GLU A 211 -2.79 20.19 -12.27
CA GLU A 211 -3.95 19.31 -12.38
C GLU A 211 -4.12 18.52 -11.09
N SER A 212 -5.31 18.58 -10.50
CA SER A 212 -5.70 17.73 -9.38
C SER A 212 -7.06 17.09 -9.69
N GLY A 213 -7.19 15.81 -9.37
CA GLY A 213 -8.39 15.04 -9.68
C GLY A 213 -8.24 13.58 -9.24
N ALA A 214 -9.10 12.72 -9.79
CA ALA A 214 -9.03 11.28 -9.55
C ALA A 214 -8.92 10.54 -10.88
N LEU A 215 -7.81 9.81 -11.04
CA LEU A 215 -7.57 8.98 -12.21
C LEU A 215 -8.39 7.71 -12.09
N ALA A 216 -9.32 7.52 -13.02
CA ALA A 216 -10.10 6.30 -13.15
C ALA A 216 -9.38 5.35 -14.13
N LEU A 217 -9.21 4.11 -13.69
CA LEU A 217 -8.48 3.06 -14.37
C LEU A 217 -9.37 1.82 -14.49
N LYS A 218 -9.11 1.04 -15.53
CA LYS A 218 -9.57 -0.34 -15.66
C LYS A 218 -8.37 -1.26 -15.42
N ILE A 219 -8.49 -2.13 -14.43
CA ILE A 219 -7.50 -3.15 -14.07
C ILE A 219 -8.16 -4.52 -14.19
N ASP A 220 -7.73 -5.28 -15.18
CA ASP A 220 -8.14 -6.67 -15.43
C ASP A 220 -6.96 -7.50 -15.95
N ASP A 221 -7.22 -8.72 -16.44
CA ASP A 221 -6.17 -9.61 -16.95
C ASP A 221 -5.40 -9.05 -18.16
N SER A 222 -5.97 -8.09 -18.88
CA SER A 222 -5.26 -7.41 -19.98
C SER A 222 -4.25 -6.36 -19.49
N GLY A 223 -4.37 -5.92 -18.23
CA GLY A 223 -3.45 -4.98 -17.59
C GLY A 223 -4.14 -3.77 -16.98
N VAL A 224 -3.40 -2.67 -16.88
CA VAL A 224 -3.85 -1.38 -16.37
C VAL A 224 -4.08 -0.43 -17.54
N SER A 225 -5.29 0.11 -17.69
CA SER A 225 -5.64 1.08 -18.73
C SER A 225 -6.39 2.29 -18.17
N LYS A 226 -6.20 3.46 -18.78
CA LYS A 226 -6.84 4.71 -18.36
C LYS A 226 -8.26 4.80 -18.91
N LEU A 227 -9.24 5.02 -18.03
CA LEU A 227 -10.62 5.31 -18.40
C LEU A 227 -10.86 6.82 -18.53
N GLY A 228 -10.30 7.60 -17.60
CA GLY A 228 -10.49 9.05 -17.59
C GLY A 228 -9.96 9.71 -16.33
N MET A 229 -10.14 11.02 -16.23
CA MET A 229 -9.80 11.81 -15.04
C MET A 229 -11.07 12.52 -14.58
N ILE A 230 -11.46 12.29 -13.33
CA ILE A 230 -12.57 13.02 -12.70
C ILE A 230 -11.99 14.29 -12.08
N LYS A 231 -12.67 15.42 -12.33
CA LYS A 231 -12.31 16.72 -11.79
C LYS A 231 -13.54 17.38 -11.19
N HIS A 232 -13.40 17.81 -9.95
CA HIS A 232 -14.42 18.63 -9.32
C HIS A 232 -14.38 20.06 -9.91
N PRO A 233 -15.50 20.82 -9.85
CA PRO A 233 -15.57 22.18 -10.37
C PRO A 233 -14.47 23.10 -9.82
N ALA A 234 -13.76 23.81 -10.71
CA ALA A 234 -12.75 24.76 -10.28
C ALA A 234 -13.39 25.96 -9.60
N GLN A 235 -12.80 26.43 -8.49
CA GLN A 235 -13.16 27.75 -7.97
C GLN A 235 -12.36 28.82 -8.69
N ARG A 236 -13.09 29.79 -9.24
CA ARG A 236 -12.52 31.04 -9.73
C ARG A 236 -12.50 32.03 -8.57
N GLN A 237 -11.32 32.34 -8.05
CA GLN A 237 -11.10 33.61 -7.37
C GLN A 237 -10.63 34.63 -8.39
N GLU A 238 -11.23 35.82 -8.36
CA GLU A 238 -10.93 36.91 -9.28
C GLU A 238 -9.46 37.36 -9.08
N GLY A 239 -8.63 37.27 -10.12
CA GLY A 239 -7.22 37.65 -10.07
C GLY A 239 -6.23 36.55 -9.62
N GLU A 240 -6.70 35.36 -9.24
CA GLU A 240 -5.84 34.24 -8.82
C GLU A 240 -5.89 33.01 -9.75
N ARG A 241 -4.90 32.12 -9.63
CA ARG A 241 -4.90 30.83 -10.34
C ARG A 241 -6.07 29.99 -9.82
N SER A 242 -6.86 29.42 -10.73
CA SER A 242 -7.95 28.51 -10.36
C SER A 242 -7.41 27.35 -9.53
N TYR A 243 -7.93 27.18 -8.32
CA TYR A 243 -7.58 26.09 -7.42
C TYR A 243 -8.62 24.97 -7.54
N GLN A 244 -8.12 23.75 -7.75
CA GLN A 244 -8.90 22.51 -7.72
C GLN A 244 -8.41 21.69 -6.53
N PRO A 245 -9.17 21.59 -5.42
CA PRO A 245 -8.81 20.73 -4.31
C PRO A 245 -8.85 19.28 -4.75
N GLY A 246 -7.88 18.52 -4.27
CA GLY A 246 -7.75 17.11 -4.57
C GLY A 246 -8.96 16.32 -4.12
N ILE A 247 -9.39 15.39 -4.97
CA ILE A 247 -10.35 14.35 -4.60
C ILE A 247 -9.65 13.43 -3.62
N GLN A 248 -10.24 13.22 -2.44
CA GLN A 248 -9.62 12.47 -1.35
C GLN A 248 -10.21 11.07 -1.21
N ARG A 249 -11.49 10.89 -1.55
CA ARG A 249 -12.20 9.62 -1.42
C ARG A 249 -13.00 9.30 -2.65
N SER A 250 -13.16 8.01 -2.89
CA SER A 250 -14.08 7.51 -3.90
C SER A 250 -14.79 6.25 -3.43
N VAL A 251 -16.03 6.05 -3.87
CA VAL A 251 -16.84 4.88 -3.53
C VAL A 251 -17.81 4.55 -4.66
N VAL A 252 -18.04 3.25 -4.90
CA VAL A 252 -19.08 2.78 -5.82
C VAL A 252 -20.37 2.55 -5.03
N VAL A 253 -21.48 3.15 -5.48
CA VAL A 253 -22.83 2.91 -4.95
C VAL A 253 -23.75 2.60 -6.12
N GLY A 254 -24.21 1.35 -6.23
CA GLY A 254 -24.95 0.88 -7.40
C GLY A 254 -24.08 0.97 -8.66
N ASP A 255 -24.59 1.69 -9.67
CA ASP A 255 -23.88 1.93 -10.93
C ASP A 255 -23.18 3.31 -10.98
N SER A 256 -23.16 4.04 -9.85
CA SER A 256 -22.53 5.36 -9.74
C SER A 256 -21.21 5.29 -8.98
N LEU A 257 -20.24 6.07 -9.46
CA LEU A 257 -19.00 6.40 -8.78
C LEU A 257 -19.16 7.76 -8.10
N TRP A 258 -18.93 7.79 -6.80
CA TRP A 258 -18.97 9.01 -5.99
C TRP A 258 -17.55 9.42 -5.65
N THR A 259 -17.20 10.68 -5.89
CA THR A 259 -15.91 11.26 -5.51
C THR A 259 -16.10 12.42 -4.55
N VAL A 260 -15.24 12.50 -3.53
CA VAL A 260 -15.36 13.48 -2.44
C VAL A 260 -14.09 14.31 -2.35
N SER A 261 -14.24 15.63 -2.26
CA SER A 261 -13.17 16.57 -1.91
C SER A 261 -13.67 17.55 -0.86
N GLY A 262 -12.78 18.42 -0.37
CA GLY A 262 -13.18 19.52 0.53
C GLY A 262 -14.18 20.52 -0.08
N GLN A 263 -14.43 20.48 -1.39
CA GLN A 263 -15.42 21.33 -2.06
C GLN A 263 -16.80 20.71 -2.16
N GLY A 264 -16.93 19.40 -1.93
CA GLY A 264 -18.19 18.69 -2.13
C GLY A 264 -18.01 17.32 -2.75
N VAL A 265 -19.11 16.82 -3.29
CA VAL A 265 -19.27 15.47 -3.79
C VAL A 265 -19.74 15.50 -5.23
N GLN A 266 -19.03 14.80 -6.11
CA GLN A 266 -19.45 14.59 -7.49
C GLN A 266 -19.93 13.15 -7.65
N VAL A 267 -20.98 12.97 -8.45
CA VAL A 267 -21.51 11.67 -8.84
C VAL A 267 -21.29 11.50 -10.34
N ASN A 268 -20.67 10.40 -10.71
CA ASN A 268 -20.43 10.01 -12.10
C ASN A 268 -21.05 8.63 -12.35
N ASP A 269 -21.46 8.36 -13.59
CA ASP A 269 -21.73 6.99 -14.04
C ASP A 269 -20.42 6.17 -13.95
N ALA A 270 -20.43 5.02 -13.28
CA ALA A 270 -19.18 4.28 -13.00
C ALA A 270 -18.56 3.63 -14.25
N ALA A 271 -19.34 3.42 -15.31
CA ALA A 271 -18.87 2.79 -16.55
C ALA A 271 -18.34 3.82 -17.55
N THR A 272 -19.03 4.95 -17.68
CA THR A 272 -18.73 6.00 -18.68
C THR A 272 -18.00 7.21 -18.10
N LEU A 273 -17.99 7.34 -16.78
CA LEU A 273 -17.50 8.51 -16.03
C LEU A 273 -18.27 9.81 -16.30
N ALA A 274 -19.40 9.74 -17.02
CA ALA A 274 -20.24 10.90 -17.28
C ALA A 274 -20.75 11.50 -15.97
N GLU A 275 -20.61 12.82 -15.79
CA GLU A 275 -21.12 13.51 -14.62
C GLU A 275 -22.66 13.42 -14.56
N GLN A 276 -23.17 13.02 -13.39
CA GLN A 276 -24.59 12.91 -13.10
C GLN A 276 -25.04 14.02 -12.13
N ALA A 277 -24.20 14.40 -11.17
CA ALA A 277 -24.50 15.47 -10.20
C ALA A 277 -23.24 16.06 -9.56
N TRP A 278 -23.36 17.30 -9.08
CA TRP A 278 -22.43 17.98 -8.18
C TRP A 278 -23.17 18.49 -6.94
N ILE A 279 -22.64 18.19 -5.75
CA ILE A 279 -23.18 18.59 -4.45
C ILE A 279 -22.09 19.38 -3.71
N PRO A 280 -22.16 20.72 -3.65
CA PRO A 280 -21.14 21.51 -2.96
C PRO A 280 -21.14 21.25 -1.45
N ALA A 281 -19.98 21.39 -0.81
CA ALA A 281 -19.87 21.52 0.63
C ALA A 281 -20.30 22.95 1.04
N ASP A 282 -21.09 23.05 2.11
CA ASP A 282 -21.54 24.33 2.70
C ASP A 282 -20.39 25.11 3.36
#